data_AF-A0A2Z7CR38-F1
#
_entry.id   AF-A0A2Z7CR38-F1
#
_cell.length_a   1.000
_cell.length_b   1.000
_cell.length_c   1.000
_cell.angle_alpha   90.00
_cell.angle_beta   90.00
_cell.angle_gamma   90.00
#
_symmetry.space_group_name_H-M   'P 1'
#
loop_
_entity.id
_entity.type
_entity.pdbx_description
1 polymer ?
#
loop_
_entity_poly.entity_id
_entity_poly.type
_entity_poly.pdbx_seq_one_letter_code
_entity_poly.pdbx_strand_id
1 'polypeptide(L)'
;MSLAADSPVHSSSSDDFAALLDAELDIISDASADIQEVAEEEENIDVEEGDYDLKFDRAKRRKVEPYENVADLPSSSSQGSSPNKDECQHPGVYAGMCMKCGIKMDDESGVAFGYIHKNLRLANDEISRLREKDLKKLLHHKKLYLVLDLDHTLLNSTRLVDLTVEEGHLIDQRGALPDTLKRDLFRLGSMQMMTKLRPFVHTFLKSASSMFEMYIYTMGERPYALEMAKLLDPGDVYFNSRIIAQGDCTQRHQKGLDIVLGQESAVLILDDTEAVWKKHKDNLILMERYHFFASSSKHFGFNCKSLSELRSDESESDGALATVLRVLLRIHSLFFDPGRDDNLLDRDVRQALRTVREEVLMGCKVVFSRVFPTNFQAEQHHLWKIAMQLGATCSMELDSSVTHVISLDAGTDKSRWAVQEKKFLVHPRWIEASNYLWKRQPEENFPVASTVALLDYSLK
;
A
#
# COMPACT_ATOMS: atom_id res chain seq x y z
N MET A 1 12.78 -7.83 -45.19
CA MET A 1 13.83 -7.87 -44.15
C MET A 1 13.75 -6.59 -43.35
N SER A 2 13.26 -6.65 -42.11
CA SER A 2 13.53 -5.64 -41.09
C SER A 2 13.35 -6.32 -39.73
N LEU A 3 14.35 -6.12 -38.88
CA LEU A 3 14.68 -6.90 -37.70
C LEU A 3 13.70 -6.64 -36.56
N ALA A 4 13.25 -7.71 -35.92
CA ALA A 4 12.67 -7.68 -34.59
C ALA A 4 13.79 -7.31 -33.59
N ALA A 5 13.51 -6.36 -32.70
CA ALA A 5 14.34 -6.09 -31.54
C ALA A 5 13.78 -6.92 -30.38
N ASP A 6 14.52 -7.95 -30.00
CA ASP A 6 14.29 -8.71 -28.76
C ASP A 6 14.50 -7.79 -27.56
N SER A 7 13.49 -7.73 -26.68
CA SER A 7 13.59 -7.11 -25.36
C SER A 7 14.41 -8.00 -24.42
N PRO A 8 15.31 -7.44 -23.60
CA PRO A 8 16.06 -8.23 -22.64
C PRO A 8 15.16 -8.64 -21.47
N VAL A 9 15.20 -9.92 -21.14
CA VAL A 9 14.53 -10.55 -20.01
C VAL A 9 14.96 -9.83 -18.71
N HIS A 10 13.99 -9.21 -18.03
CA HIS A 10 14.19 -8.58 -16.73
C HIS A 10 14.23 -9.67 -15.65
N SER A 11 15.42 -9.97 -15.12
CA SER A 11 15.55 -10.84 -13.95
C SER A 11 15.65 -9.96 -12.71
N SER A 12 14.67 -10.02 -11.81
CA SER A 12 14.75 -9.51 -10.43
C SER A 12 15.36 -10.60 -9.54
N SER A 13 16.08 -10.26 -8.47
CA SER A 13 16.63 -11.27 -7.55
C SER A 13 15.55 -12.03 -6.77
N SER A 14 14.41 -11.39 -6.49
CA SER A 14 13.23 -12.10 -5.94
C SER A 14 12.70 -13.16 -6.90
N ASP A 15 12.76 -12.85 -8.20
CA ASP A 15 12.21 -13.70 -9.27
C ASP A 15 13.24 -14.78 -9.62
N ASP A 16 14.54 -14.45 -9.60
CA ASP A 16 15.64 -15.42 -9.66
C ASP A 16 15.60 -16.35 -8.44
N PHE A 17 15.25 -15.87 -7.25
CA PHE A 17 15.13 -16.68 -6.04
C PHE A 17 13.87 -17.55 -6.05
N ALA A 18 12.72 -17.01 -6.46
CA ALA A 18 11.49 -17.78 -6.64
C ALA A 18 11.66 -18.86 -7.71
N ALA A 19 12.20 -18.50 -8.88
CA ALA A 19 12.47 -19.45 -9.96
C ALA A 19 13.54 -20.49 -9.57
N LEU A 20 14.54 -20.12 -8.77
CA LEU A 20 15.54 -21.07 -8.25
C LEU A 20 14.93 -22.01 -7.20
N LEU A 21 14.01 -21.54 -6.37
CA LEU A 21 13.24 -22.40 -5.48
C LEU A 21 12.36 -23.36 -6.29
N ASP A 22 11.61 -22.87 -7.27
CA ASP A 22 10.74 -23.70 -8.12
C ASP A 22 11.53 -24.78 -8.87
N ALA A 23 12.70 -24.42 -9.43
CA ALA A 23 13.57 -25.37 -10.12
C ALA A 23 14.19 -26.42 -9.18
N GLU A 24 14.55 -26.06 -7.95
CA GLU A 24 15.09 -27.00 -6.96
C GLU A 24 13.98 -27.94 -6.40
N LEU A 25 12.73 -27.50 -6.44
CA LEU A 25 11.56 -28.27 -6.00
C LEU A 25 11.09 -29.29 -7.02
N ASP A 26 11.17 -28.98 -8.31
CA ASP A 26 10.91 -29.94 -9.39
C ASP A 26 11.91 -31.11 -9.36
N ILE A 27 13.13 -30.88 -8.88
CA ILE A 27 14.14 -31.94 -8.67
C ILE A 27 13.78 -32.84 -7.48
N ILE A 28 13.10 -32.31 -6.47
CA ILE A 28 12.69 -33.06 -5.27
C ILE A 28 11.38 -33.83 -5.51
N SER A 29 10.47 -33.30 -6.33
CA SER A 29 9.20 -33.96 -6.68
C SER A 29 9.40 -35.20 -7.57
N ASP A 30 10.38 -35.17 -8.47
CA ASP A 30 10.79 -36.34 -9.27
C ASP A 30 11.40 -37.48 -8.43
N ALA A 31 11.79 -37.20 -7.18
CA ALA A 31 12.30 -38.20 -6.24
C ALA A 31 11.23 -38.82 -5.32
N SER A 32 9.98 -38.35 -5.37
CA SER A 32 8.90 -38.83 -4.47
C SER A 32 7.58 -39.17 -5.16
N ALA A 33 7.62 -39.65 -6.40
CA ALA A 33 6.44 -40.22 -7.06
C ALA A 33 6.13 -41.62 -6.50
N ASP A 34 5.44 -41.68 -5.35
CA ASP A 34 4.61 -42.84 -4.94
C ASP A 34 3.82 -42.49 -3.67
N ILE A 35 2.75 -41.68 -3.78
CA ILE A 35 1.64 -41.71 -2.81
C ILE A 35 0.31 -41.54 -3.56
N GLN A 36 -0.56 -42.52 -3.39
CA GLN A 36 -1.91 -42.64 -3.95
C GLN A 36 -2.84 -41.49 -3.54
N GLU A 37 -3.57 -40.98 -4.53
CA GLU A 37 -4.75 -40.11 -4.36
C GLU A 37 -5.81 -40.79 -3.47
N VAL A 38 -6.23 -40.10 -2.42
CA VAL A 38 -7.46 -40.44 -1.70
C VAL A 38 -8.39 -39.24 -1.83
N ALA A 39 -9.52 -39.45 -2.50
CA ALA A 39 -10.58 -38.46 -2.68
C ALA A 39 -11.21 -38.13 -1.32
N GLU A 40 -11.35 -36.84 -1.01
CA GLU A 40 -12.16 -36.37 0.13
C GLU A 40 -13.58 -36.07 -0.37
N GLU A 41 -14.55 -36.74 0.23
CA GLU A 41 -15.98 -36.57 0.01
C GLU A 41 -16.47 -35.27 0.67
N GLU A 42 -17.26 -34.49 -0.06
CA GLU A 42 -17.95 -33.29 0.42
C GLU A 42 -19.09 -33.64 1.38
N GLU A 43 -18.99 -33.25 2.66
CA GLU A 43 -20.14 -33.18 3.55
C GLU A 43 -20.71 -31.75 3.58
N ASN A 44 -21.92 -31.62 3.02
CA ASN A 44 -22.79 -30.46 3.15
C ASN A 44 -23.25 -30.29 4.60
N ILE A 45 -22.99 -29.13 5.19
CA ILE A 45 -23.66 -28.69 6.43
C ILE A 45 -24.21 -27.28 6.20
N ASP A 46 -25.53 -27.20 6.11
CA ASP A 46 -26.33 -25.98 6.23
C ASP A 46 -26.14 -25.38 7.64
N VAL A 47 -25.87 -24.06 7.72
CA VAL A 47 -25.93 -23.33 9.00
C VAL A 47 -26.63 -21.99 8.81
N GLU A 48 -27.81 -21.88 9.41
CA GLU A 48 -28.57 -20.66 9.67
C GLU A 48 -27.89 -19.78 10.75
N GLU A 49 -28.17 -18.48 10.67
CA GLU A 49 -27.68 -17.40 11.54
C GLU A 49 -27.99 -17.58 13.05
N GLY A 50 -27.08 -17.12 13.91
CA GLY A 50 -27.37 -16.89 15.34
C GLY A 50 -26.15 -16.50 16.19
N ASP A 51 -26.27 -15.36 16.86
CA ASP A 51 -25.28 -14.56 17.59
C ASP A 51 -24.99 -15.05 19.06
N TYR A 52 -24.08 -14.34 19.74
CA TYR A 52 -23.74 -14.22 21.19
C TYR A 52 -22.89 -15.29 21.94
N ASP A 53 -21.62 -14.92 22.13
CA ASP A 53 -20.78 -14.87 23.36
C ASP A 53 -21.02 -15.86 24.53
N LEU A 54 -19.97 -16.60 24.95
CA LEU A 54 -19.44 -16.68 26.33
C LEU A 54 -18.35 -17.77 26.51
N LYS A 55 -17.32 -17.41 27.30
CA LYS A 55 -16.19 -18.22 27.80
C LYS A 55 -16.63 -19.44 28.62
N PHE A 56 -15.83 -20.53 28.64
CA PHE A 56 -15.14 -21.08 29.85
C PHE A 56 -14.38 -22.41 29.59
N ASP A 57 -13.16 -22.46 30.13
CA ASP A 57 -12.37 -23.56 30.74
C ASP A 57 -12.26 -24.99 30.15
N ARG A 58 -11.03 -25.27 29.69
CA ARG A 58 -10.07 -26.31 30.15
C ARG A 58 -10.63 -27.53 30.92
N ALA A 59 -10.46 -28.72 30.34
CA ALA A 59 -10.36 -29.98 31.09
C ALA A 59 -9.34 -30.96 30.46
N LYS A 60 -8.44 -31.46 31.30
CA LYS A 60 -7.38 -32.44 31.05
C LYS A 60 -7.93 -33.88 31.00
N ARG A 61 -7.22 -34.74 30.25
CA ARG A 61 -6.84 -36.18 30.48
C ARG A 61 -6.87 -36.89 29.10
N ARG A 62 -6.01 -37.85 28.74
CA ARG A 62 -5.22 -38.79 29.54
C ARG A 62 -4.07 -39.36 28.69
N LYS A 63 -2.95 -39.61 29.38
CA LYS A 63 -1.70 -40.25 28.96
C LYS A 63 -1.91 -41.78 28.85
N VAL A 64 -1.41 -42.42 27.80
CA VAL A 64 -1.10 -43.87 27.75
C VAL A 64 0.16 -44.09 26.90
N GLU A 65 1.15 -44.73 27.49
CA GLU A 65 2.33 -45.40 26.93
C GLU A 65 2.65 -46.56 27.91
N PRO A 66 3.52 -47.55 27.61
CA PRO A 66 4.07 -47.98 26.32
C PRO A 66 4.00 -49.53 26.15
N TYR A 67 4.48 -50.08 25.03
CA TYR A 67 4.99 -51.46 24.98
C TYR A 67 6.16 -51.58 23.99
N GLU A 68 7.17 -52.34 24.40
CA GLU A 68 8.52 -52.42 23.83
C GLU A 68 8.73 -53.48 22.72
N ASN A 69 9.78 -53.23 21.92
CA ASN A 69 10.78 -54.14 21.32
C ASN A 69 10.40 -55.19 20.24
N VAL A 70 10.97 -54.99 19.04
CA VAL A 70 11.60 -56.04 18.20
C VAL A 70 12.85 -55.47 17.52
N ALA A 71 13.88 -56.32 17.42
CA ALA A 71 15.31 -56.03 17.23
C ALA A 71 15.80 -55.77 15.79
N ASP A 72 17.05 -55.27 15.74
CA ASP A 72 17.93 -54.91 14.63
C ASP A 72 18.21 -55.97 13.55
N LEU A 73 18.44 -55.49 12.31
CA LEU A 73 19.39 -56.06 11.32
C LEU A 73 20.00 -54.91 10.46
N PRO A 74 21.31 -54.88 10.19
CA PRO A 74 21.98 -53.77 9.52
C PRO A 74 22.20 -54.01 8.02
N SER A 75 22.07 -52.96 7.20
CA SER A 75 22.54 -52.99 5.80
C SER A 75 23.14 -51.66 5.34
N SER A 76 24.45 -51.76 5.04
CA SER A 76 25.26 -51.03 4.07
C SER A 76 25.18 -49.50 4.00
N SER A 77 26.19 -48.88 4.60
CA SER A 77 26.65 -47.51 4.38
C SER A 77 27.25 -47.33 2.97
N SER A 78 26.55 -46.59 2.11
CA SER A 78 27.18 -45.83 1.02
C SER A 78 27.65 -44.49 1.60
N GLN A 79 28.97 -44.33 1.73
CA GLN A 79 29.59 -43.06 2.13
C GLN A 79 29.41 -42.02 1.02
N GLY A 80 28.31 -41.28 1.07
CA GLY A 80 28.22 -39.93 0.51
C GLY A 80 28.83 -38.96 1.52
N SER A 81 29.85 -38.22 1.10
CA SER A 81 30.47 -37.15 1.88
C SER A 81 29.41 -36.17 2.39
N SER A 82 29.16 -36.17 3.70
CA SER A 82 28.23 -35.24 4.35
C SER A 82 28.83 -33.82 4.30
N PRO A 83 28.07 -32.78 3.92
CA PRO A 83 28.50 -31.40 4.14
C PRO A 83 28.65 -31.18 5.66
N ASN A 84 29.71 -30.50 6.09
CA ASN A 84 29.93 -30.13 7.49
C ASN A 84 28.65 -29.53 8.10
N LYS A 85 27.97 -30.28 8.97
CA LYS A 85 26.69 -29.89 9.57
C LYS A 85 26.83 -28.78 10.63
N ASP A 86 28.02 -28.55 11.14
CA ASP A 86 28.27 -27.67 12.31
C ASP A 86 28.58 -26.20 11.98
N GLU A 87 28.57 -25.78 10.70
CA GLU A 87 28.86 -24.38 10.30
C GLU A 87 27.69 -23.67 9.58
N CYS A 88 26.50 -24.29 9.53
CA CYS A 88 25.38 -23.66 8.84
C CYS A 88 24.73 -22.57 9.71
N GLN A 89 24.75 -21.31 9.23
CA GLN A 89 24.02 -20.20 9.86
C GLN A 89 22.50 -20.21 9.59
N HIS A 90 22.02 -21.21 8.85
CA HIS A 90 20.61 -21.39 8.50
C HIS A 90 19.96 -20.14 7.87
N PRO A 91 20.45 -19.67 6.70
CA PRO A 91 20.01 -18.41 6.09
C PRO A 91 18.51 -18.38 5.76
N GLY A 92 17.90 -19.54 5.58
CA GLY A 92 16.45 -19.66 5.56
C GLY A 92 15.97 -21.10 5.59
N VAL A 93 14.66 -21.22 5.75
CA VAL A 93 13.92 -22.45 5.97
C VAL A 93 12.86 -22.55 4.90
N TYR A 94 12.79 -23.72 4.27
CA TYR A 94 11.78 -24.08 3.30
C TYR A 94 11.16 -25.41 3.74
N ALA A 95 9.82 -25.44 3.89
CA ALA A 95 9.08 -26.64 4.32
C ALA A 95 9.66 -27.29 5.60
N GLY A 96 10.04 -26.47 6.58
CA GLY A 96 10.60 -26.92 7.86
C GLY A 96 12.06 -27.39 7.79
N MET A 97 12.73 -27.29 6.63
CA MET A 97 14.13 -27.67 6.46
C MET A 97 14.99 -26.48 6.06
N CYS A 98 16.21 -26.41 6.59
CA CYS A 98 17.15 -25.38 6.17
C CYS A 98 17.53 -25.57 4.70
N MET A 99 17.37 -24.52 3.88
CA MET A 99 17.66 -24.54 2.45
C MET A 99 19.14 -24.82 2.11
N LYS A 100 20.05 -24.67 3.07
CA LYS A 100 21.50 -24.85 2.87
C LYS A 100 22.03 -26.21 3.36
N CYS A 101 21.59 -26.68 4.52
CA CYS A 101 22.13 -27.90 5.14
C CYS A 101 21.12 -29.05 5.28
N GLY A 102 19.84 -28.82 4.93
CA GLY A 102 18.78 -29.84 5.00
C GLY A 102 18.37 -30.24 6.42
N ILE A 103 18.88 -29.58 7.47
CA ILE A 103 18.49 -29.87 8.86
C ILE A 103 17.08 -29.34 9.11
N LYS A 104 16.27 -30.14 9.80
CA LYS A 104 14.93 -29.75 10.24
C LYS A 104 15.02 -28.62 11.27
N MET A 105 14.30 -27.53 11.02
CA MET A 105 14.25 -26.34 11.86
C MET A 105 12.90 -26.24 12.54
N ASP A 106 12.83 -25.43 13.60
CA ASP A 106 11.56 -25.08 14.24
C ASP A 106 10.74 -24.15 13.33
N ASP A 107 9.42 -24.34 13.30
CA ASP A 107 8.49 -23.67 12.38
C ASP A 107 8.35 -22.17 12.66
N GLU A 108 8.89 -21.68 13.79
CA GLU A 108 8.87 -20.27 14.18
C GLU A 108 10.15 -19.49 13.83
N SER A 109 11.18 -20.16 13.30
CA SER A 109 12.48 -19.52 13.04
C SER A 109 12.46 -18.62 11.79
N GLY A 110 12.78 -17.34 11.96
CA GLY A 110 12.89 -16.37 10.86
C GLY A 110 11.58 -15.67 10.48
N VAL A 111 11.64 -14.79 9.48
CA VAL A 111 10.51 -14.02 8.96
C VAL A 111 9.88 -14.77 7.79
N ALA A 112 8.56 -14.92 7.80
CA ALA A 112 7.83 -15.60 6.73
C ALA A 112 7.72 -14.72 5.47
N PHE A 113 8.03 -15.31 4.32
CA PHE A 113 7.85 -14.72 2.98
C PHE A 113 6.81 -15.55 2.22
N GLY A 114 5.66 -15.78 2.86
CA GLY A 114 4.55 -16.60 2.35
C GLY A 114 4.03 -16.15 0.98
N TYR A 115 4.18 -14.86 0.69
CA TYR A 115 3.79 -14.29 -0.59
C TYR A 115 4.66 -14.73 -1.77
N ILE A 116 5.94 -15.04 -1.52
CA ILE A 116 6.85 -15.63 -2.50
C ILE A 116 6.58 -17.14 -2.57
N HIS A 117 6.61 -17.79 -1.40
CA HIS A 117 6.28 -19.21 -1.29
C HIS A 117 5.73 -19.53 0.11
N LYS A 118 4.61 -20.28 0.18
CA LYS A 118 3.84 -20.54 1.42
C LYS A 118 4.68 -21.00 2.61
N ASN A 119 5.72 -21.80 2.35
CA ASN A 119 6.56 -22.43 3.37
C ASN A 119 7.97 -21.81 3.49
N LEU A 120 8.18 -20.61 2.94
CA LEU A 120 9.47 -19.93 2.96
C LEU A 120 9.59 -19.00 4.17
N ARG A 121 10.70 -19.15 4.91
CA ARG A 121 11.13 -18.25 5.98
C ARG A 121 12.60 -17.88 5.78
N LEU A 122 12.96 -16.64 6.07
CA LEU A 122 14.32 -16.13 5.94
C LEU A 122 14.84 -15.61 7.28
N ALA A 123 16.11 -15.85 7.56
CA ALA A 123 16.80 -15.26 8.70
C ALA A 123 17.07 -13.76 8.45
N ASN A 124 17.15 -12.95 9.52
CA ASN A 124 17.26 -11.49 9.40
C ASN A 124 18.57 -11.03 8.73
N ASP A 125 19.66 -11.75 8.99
CA ASP A 125 20.96 -11.55 8.34
C ASP A 125 20.89 -11.85 6.84
N GLU A 126 20.19 -12.92 6.45
CA GLU A 126 19.97 -13.25 5.05
C GLU A 126 19.09 -12.21 4.33
N ILE A 127 18.00 -11.75 4.97
CA ILE A 127 17.16 -10.66 4.43
C ILE A 127 18.01 -9.40 4.22
N SER A 128 18.88 -9.07 5.18
CA SER A 128 19.77 -7.90 5.09
C SER A 128 20.75 -8.05 3.94
N ARG A 129 21.34 -9.24 3.76
CA ARG A 129 22.24 -9.57 2.65
C ARG A 129 21.54 -9.45 1.29
N LEU A 130 20.31 -9.94 1.17
CA LEU A 130 19.50 -9.83 -0.05
C LEU A 130 19.17 -8.37 -0.36
N ARG A 131 18.73 -7.59 0.63
CA ARG A 131 18.47 -6.15 0.49
C ARG A 131 19.68 -5.38 -0.03
N GLU A 132 20.87 -5.62 0.52
CA GLU A 132 22.09 -4.91 0.11
C GLU A 132 22.51 -5.28 -1.33
N LYS A 133 22.43 -6.58 -1.68
CA LYS A 133 22.73 -7.06 -3.03
C LYS A 133 21.77 -6.43 -4.04
N ASP A 134 20.48 -6.40 -3.72
CA ASP A 134 19.44 -5.93 -4.62
C ASP A 134 19.45 -4.41 -4.75
N LEU A 135 19.74 -3.68 -3.67
CA LEU A 135 19.91 -2.23 -3.74
C LEU A 135 20.99 -1.85 -4.76
N LYS A 136 22.17 -2.50 -4.73
CA LYS A 136 23.26 -2.22 -5.68
C LYS A 136 22.83 -2.45 -7.12
N LYS A 137 22.14 -3.57 -7.39
CA LYS A 137 21.59 -3.90 -8.71
C LYS A 137 20.55 -2.85 -9.14
N LEU A 138 19.64 -2.49 -8.26
CA LEU A 138 18.53 -1.58 -8.53
C LEU A 138 19.02 -0.16 -8.85
N LEU A 139 19.95 0.36 -8.04
CA LEU A 139 20.54 1.68 -8.22
C LEU A 139 21.34 1.78 -9.52
N HIS A 140 22.02 0.70 -9.93
CA HIS A 140 22.70 0.63 -11.23
C HIS A 140 21.73 0.85 -12.40
N HIS A 141 20.51 0.30 -12.29
CA HIS A 141 19.45 0.50 -13.28
C HIS A 141 18.66 1.81 -13.07
N LYS A 142 19.11 2.67 -12.15
CA LYS A 142 18.42 3.89 -11.73
C LYS A 142 16.97 3.64 -11.31
N LYS A 143 16.72 2.55 -10.57
CA LYS A 143 15.41 2.24 -10.02
C LYS A 143 15.39 2.35 -8.49
N LEU A 144 14.17 2.48 -7.95
CA LEU A 144 13.84 2.41 -6.53
C LEU A 144 12.71 1.39 -6.31
N TYR A 145 12.21 1.22 -5.10
CA TYR A 145 11.05 0.39 -4.82
C TYR A 145 9.80 1.24 -4.60
N LEU A 146 8.65 0.75 -5.07
CA LEU A 146 7.35 1.37 -4.83
C LEU A 146 6.35 0.33 -4.33
N VAL A 147 5.90 0.49 -3.10
CA VAL A 147 4.85 -0.33 -2.48
C VAL A 147 3.51 0.34 -2.72
N LEU A 148 2.57 -0.38 -3.33
CA LEU A 148 1.27 0.12 -3.74
C LEU A 148 0.17 -0.58 -2.94
N ASP A 149 -0.65 0.20 -2.26
CA ASP A 149 -1.93 -0.29 -1.75
C ASP A 149 -2.98 -0.46 -2.86
N LEU A 150 -4.04 -1.22 -2.60
CA LEU A 150 -5.12 -1.47 -3.57
C LEU A 150 -6.35 -0.59 -3.29
N ASP A 151 -7.06 -0.89 -2.22
CA ASP A 151 -8.39 -0.35 -1.93
C ASP A 151 -8.34 1.14 -1.56
N HIS A 152 -9.13 1.95 -2.26
CA HIS A 152 -9.12 3.41 -2.17
C HIS A 152 -7.81 4.08 -2.64
N THR A 153 -6.81 3.30 -3.06
CA THR A 153 -5.55 3.78 -3.60
C THR A 153 -5.53 3.67 -5.13
N LEU A 154 -5.49 2.44 -5.67
CA LEU A 154 -5.48 2.15 -7.10
C LEU A 154 -6.84 1.75 -7.67
N LEU A 155 -7.77 1.34 -6.81
CA LEU A 155 -9.08 0.87 -7.20
C LEU A 155 -10.09 1.07 -6.05
N ASN A 156 -11.36 0.89 -6.35
CA ASN A 156 -12.40 0.81 -5.36
C ASN A 156 -13.31 -0.37 -5.67
N SER A 157 -13.67 -1.13 -4.63
CA SER A 157 -14.47 -2.36 -4.73
C SER A 157 -15.72 -2.25 -3.86
N THR A 158 -16.80 -2.90 -4.27
CA THR A 158 -18.05 -3.03 -3.49
C THR A 158 -18.69 -4.40 -3.72
N ARG A 159 -19.36 -4.94 -2.71
CA ARG A 159 -20.20 -6.14 -2.91
C ARG A 159 -21.41 -5.76 -3.75
N LEU A 160 -21.89 -6.70 -4.56
CA LEU A 160 -23.07 -6.47 -5.42
C LEU A 160 -24.32 -6.13 -4.61
N VAL A 161 -24.44 -6.68 -3.39
CA VAL A 161 -25.56 -6.42 -2.47
C VAL A 161 -25.54 -5.02 -1.87
N ASP A 162 -24.39 -4.34 -1.86
CA ASP A 162 -24.24 -3.00 -1.28
C ASP A 162 -24.46 -1.87 -2.29
N LEU A 163 -24.71 -2.22 -3.57
CA LEU A 163 -25.00 -1.24 -4.61
C LEU A 163 -26.36 -0.59 -4.37
N THR A 164 -26.38 0.74 -4.49
CA THR A 164 -27.62 1.50 -4.35
C THR A 164 -28.51 1.36 -5.60
N VAL A 165 -29.79 1.71 -5.45
CA VAL A 165 -30.72 1.79 -6.58
C VAL A 165 -30.22 2.76 -7.66
N GLU A 166 -29.61 3.88 -7.25
CA GLU A 166 -29.02 4.86 -8.18
C GLU A 166 -27.84 4.28 -8.97
N GLU A 167 -27.08 3.34 -8.38
CA GLU A 167 -25.97 2.63 -9.00
C GLU A 167 -26.39 1.41 -9.84
N GLY A 168 -27.67 1.04 -9.86
CA GLY A 168 -28.17 -0.10 -10.64
C GLY A 168 -27.84 -0.02 -12.14
N HIS A 169 -27.67 1.20 -12.67
CA HIS A 169 -27.24 1.46 -14.04
C HIS A 169 -25.89 0.80 -14.40
N LEU A 170 -25.02 0.57 -13.41
CA LEU A 170 -23.72 -0.08 -13.60
C LEU A 170 -23.85 -1.57 -13.97
N ILE A 171 -24.96 -2.20 -13.56
CA ILE A 171 -25.29 -3.59 -13.88
C ILE A 171 -26.17 -3.64 -15.11
N ASP A 172 -27.28 -2.90 -15.10
CA ASP A 172 -28.38 -3.09 -16.06
C ASP A 172 -28.11 -2.47 -17.43
N GLN A 173 -27.25 -1.45 -17.49
CA GLN A 173 -27.03 -0.64 -18.70
C GLN A 173 -25.57 -0.63 -19.14
N ARG A 174 -24.84 -1.74 -18.91
CA ARG A 174 -23.40 -1.83 -19.22
C ARG A 174 -23.06 -1.45 -20.66
N GLY A 175 -23.93 -1.77 -21.63
CA GLY A 175 -23.75 -1.41 -23.04
C GLY A 175 -23.82 0.10 -23.35
N ALA A 176 -24.54 0.87 -22.52
CA ALA A 176 -24.75 2.31 -22.68
C ALA A 176 -23.73 3.16 -21.89
N LEU A 177 -22.86 2.54 -21.09
CA LEU A 177 -21.83 3.26 -20.34
C LEU A 177 -20.79 3.89 -21.29
N PRO A 178 -20.13 5.00 -20.88
CA PRO A 178 -18.97 5.52 -21.61
C PRO A 178 -17.88 4.43 -21.72
N ASP A 179 -17.18 4.37 -22.86
CA ASP A 179 -16.18 3.32 -23.09
C ASP A 179 -15.01 3.38 -22.11
N THR A 180 -14.65 4.57 -21.63
CA THR A 180 -13.68 4.77 -20.56
C THR A 180 -14.12 4.06 -19.27
N LEU A 181 -15.38 4.22 -18.87
CA LEU A 181 -15.92 3.58 -17.69
C LEU A 181 -16.01 2.05 -17.87
N LYS A 182 -16.42 1.57 -19.05
CA LYS A 182 -16.51 0.13 -19.34
C LYS A 182 -15.16 -0.58 -19.23
N ARG A 183 -14.08 0.11 -19.64
CA ARG A 183 -12.73 -0.44 -19.63
C ARG A 183 -12.25 -0.74 -18.22
N ASP A 184 -12.62 0.10 -17.26
CA ASP A 184 -12.07 0.08 -15.91
C ASP A 184 -13.03 -0.50 -14.86
N LEU A 185 -14.27 -0.83 -15.26
CA LEU A 185 -15.31 -1.39 -14.38
C LEU A 185 -15.52 -2.90 -14.63
N PHE A 186 -15.26 -3.68 -13.59
CA PHE A 186 -15.23 -5.14 -13.62
C PHE A 186 -16.26 -5.73 -12.66
N ARG A 187 -17.04 -6.71 -13.13
CA ARG A 187 -17.91 -7.53 -12.30
C ARG A 187 -17.24 -8.87 -12.07
N LEU A 188 -16.96 -9.19 -10.81
CA LEU A 188 -16.28 -10.42 -10.40
C LEU A 188 -17.31 -11.37 -9.79
N GLY A 189 -17.82 -12.27 -10.63
CA GLY A 189 -18.94 -13.16 -10.28
C GLY A 189 -18.63 -14.12 -9.13
N SER A 190 -17.44 -14.72 -9.11
CA SER A 190 -16.99 -15.63 -8.05
C SER A 190 -16.94 -14.97 -6.67
N MET A 191 -16.67 -13.67 -6.63
CA MET A 191 -16.54 -12.89 -5.39
C MET A 191 -17.78 -12.06 -5.07
N GLN A 192 -18.84 -12.14 -5.90
CA GLN A 192 -20.07 -11.34 -5.78
C GLN A 192 -19.79 -9.84 -5.59
N MET A 193 -18.82 -9.31 -6.34
CA MET A 193 -18.37 -7.93 -6.19
C MET A 193 -18.21 -7.21 -7.53
N MET A 194 -18.13 -5.90 -7.44
CA MET A 194 -17.79 -5.01 -8.54
C MET A 194 -16.59 -4.16 -8.13
N THR A 195 -15.66 -4.00 -9.06
CA THR A 195 -14.41 -3.26 -8.87
C THR A 195 -14.27 -2.23 -9.97
N LYS A 196 -13.99 -0.99 -9.57
CA LYS A 196 -13.62 0.10 -10.47
C LYS A 196 -12.14 0.41 -10.26
N LEU A 197 -11.34 0.27 -11.32
CA LEU A 197 -9.97 0.76 -11.33
C LEU A 197 -9.96 2.29 -11.33
N ARG A 198 -9.05 2.90 -10.57
CA ARG A 198 -8.92 4.36 -10.51
C ARG A 198 -8.44 4.89 -11.86
N PRO A 199 -9.00 6.02 -12.36
CA PRO A 199 -8.56 6.62 -13.62
C PRO A 199 -7.05 6.77 -13.69
N PHE A 200 -6.48 6.64 -14.89
CA PHE A 200 -5.05 6.71 -15.17
C PHE A 200 -4.18 5.54 -14.65
N VAL A 201 -4.74 4.52 -13.97
CA VAL A 201 -3.91 3.49 -13.29
C VAL A 201 -2.97 2.71 -14.22
N HIS A 202 -3.39 2.31 -15.42
CA HIS A 202 -2.51 1.55 -16.32
C HIS A 202 -1.36 2.41 -16.85
N THR A 203 -1.62 3.69 -17.15
CA THR A 203 -0.58 4.63 -17.57
C THR A 203 0.38 4.94 -16.42
N PHE A 204 -0.15 5.06 -15.21
CA PHE A 204 0.61 5.20 -13.98
C PHE A 204 1.57 4.02 -13.79
N LEU A 205 1.07 2.77 -13.78
CA LEU A 205 1.87 1.56 -13.58
C LEU A 205 2.96 1.42 -14.65
N LYS A 206 2.61 1.64 -15.92
CA LYS A 206 3.58 1.60 -17.03
C LYS A 206 4.69 2.64 -16.87
N SER A 207 4.36 3.85 -16.43
CA SER A 207 5.34 4.91 -16.26
C SER A 207 6.20 4.67 -15.01
N ALA A 208 5.58 4.25 -13.91
CA ALA A 208 6.25 3.93 -12.66
C ALA A 208 7.22 2.76 -12.82
N SER A 209 6.91 1.73 -13.60
CA SER A 209 7.79 0.56 -13.79
C SER A 209 9.15 0.88 -14.42
N SER A 210 9.26 2.01 -15.13
CA SER A 210 10.54 2.50 -15.67
C SER A 210 11.49 3.03 -14.59
N MET A 211 10.96 3.42 -13.43
CA MET A 211 11.67 4.03 -12.31
C MET A 211 11.65 3.18 -11.05
N PHE A 212 10.71 2.25 -10.94
CA PHE A 212 10.44 1.49 -9.72
C PHE A 212 10.24 0.01 -9.99
N GLU A 213 10.76 -0.82 -9.09
CA GLU A 213 10.28 -2.20 -8.90
C GLU A 213 9.10 -2.16 -7.93
N MET A 214 7.96 -2.72 -8.35
CA MET A 214 6.68 -2.48 -7.68
C MET A 214 6.20 -3.69 -6.89
N TYR A 215 5.61 -3.42 -5.73
CA TYR A 215 4.93 -4.38 -4.86
C TYR A 215 3.46 -4.00 -4.74
N ILE A 216 2.57 -4.98 -4.72
CA ILE A 216 1.24 -4.83 -4.13
C ILE A 216 1.35 -5.17 -2.65
N TYR A 217 0.81 -4.30 -1.78
CA TYR A 217 0.66 -4.58 -0.35
C TYR A 217 -0.71 -4.11 0.13
N THR A 218 -1.64 -5.05 0.26
CA THR A 218 -3.02 -4.80 0.69
C THR A 218 -3.34 -5.43 2.04
N MET A 219 -4.33 -4.86 2.74
CA MET A 219 -4.98 -5.47 3.90
C MET A 219 -6.14 -6.41 3.52
N GLY A 220 -6.37 -6.66 2.24
CA GLY A 220 -7.29 -7.66 1.73
C GLY A 220 -6.73 -9.08 1.77
N GLU A 221 -7.62 -10.07 1.66
CA GLU A 221 -7.23 -11.49 1.63
C GLU A 221 -6.50 -11.86 0.34
N ARG A 222 -5.73 -12.95 0.37
CA ARG A 222 -4.89 -13.36 -0.78
C ARG A 222 -5.69 -13.63 -2.06
N PRO A 223 -6.84 -14.35 -2.05
CA PRO A 223 -7.63 -14.55 -3.26
C PRO A 223 -8.06 -13.21 -3.88
N TYR A 224 -8.46 -12.25 -3.04
CA TYR A 224 -8.79 -10.90 -3.49
C TYR A 224 -7.60 -10.18 -4.12
N ALA A 225 -6.45 -10.17 -3.44
CA ALA A 225 -5.25 -9.49 -3.91
C ALA A 225 -4.79 -10.02 -5.28
N LEU A 226 -4.84 -11.33 -5.48
CA LEU A 226 -4.47 -11.98 -6.75
C LEU A 226 -5.45 -11.63 -7.87
N GLU A 227 -6.76 -11.60 -7.59
CA GLU A 227 -7.75 -11.19 -8.60
C GLU A 227 -7.60 -9.71 -8.98
N MET A 228 -7.36 -8.82 -8.01
CA MET A 228 -7.08 -7.40 -8.30
C MET A 228 -5.80 -7.21 -9.11
N ALA A 229 -4.75 -7.96 -8.79
CA ALA A 229 -3.49 -7.92 -9.54
C ALA A 229 -3.69 -8.31 -11.00
N LYS A 230 -4.51 -9.34 -11.30
CA LYS A 230 -4.85 -9.72 -12.68
C LYS A 230 -5.58 -8.61 -13.45
N LEU A 231 -6.41 -7.80 -12.77
CA LEU A 231 -7.08 -6.66 -13.39
C LEU A 231 -6.08 -5.53 -13.70
N LEU A 232 -5.15 -5.26 -12.78
CA LEU A 232 -4.16 -4.18 -12.89
C LEU A 232 -3.02 -4.52 -13.87
N ASP A 233 -2.59 -5.78 -13.87
CA ASP A 233 -1.45 -6.31 -14.62
C ASP A 233 -1.78 -7.66 -15.29
N PRO A 234 -2.64 -7.67 -16.33
CA PRO A 234 -3.04 -8.92 -16.99
C PRO A 234 -1.90 -9.68 -17.67
N GLY A 235 -0.79 -9.00 -17.96
CA GLY A 235 0.39 -9.57 -18.61
C GLY A 235 1.49 -10.01 -17.65
N ASP A 236 1.27 -9.87 -16.35
CA ASP A 236 2.23 -10.17 -15.28
C ASP A 236 3.61 -9.52 -15.49
N VAL A 237 3.61 -8.25 -15.88
CA VAL A 237 4.82 -7.50 -16.24
C VAL A 237 5.40 -6.72 -15.07
N TYR A 238 4.57 -6.38 -14.08
CA TYR A 238 4.90 -5.42 -13.03
C TYR A 238 5.10 -6.07 -11.67
N PHE A 239 4.22 -6.99 -11.28
CA PHE A 239 4.16 -7.48 -9.90
C PHE A 239 4.74 -8.88 -9.74
N ASN A 240 4.42 -9.82 -10.64
CA ASN A 240 4.84 -11.22 -10.51
C ASN A 240 4.53 -11.73 -9.08
N SER A 241 5.52 -12.30 -8.39
CA SER A 241 5.38 -12.80 -7.02
C SER A 241 5.22 -11.71 -5.95
N ARG A 242 5.39 -10.41 -6.25
CA ARG A 242 5.44 -9.30 -5.27
C ARG A 242 4.05 -8.82 -4.82
N ILE A 243 3.19 -9.76 -4.41
CA ILE A 243 1.82 -9.49 -3.96
C ILE A 243 1.65 -9.92 -2.51
N ILE A 244 1.72 -8.94 -1.61
CA ILE A 244 1.61 -9.09 -0.15
C ILE A 244 0.16 -8.85 0.26
N ALA A 245 -0.47 -9.86 0.86
CA ALA A 245 -1.84 -9.80 1.35
C ALA A 245 -1.89 -9.71 2.88
N GLN A 246 -3.10 -9.57 3.44
CA GLN A 246 -3.32 -9.46 4.89
C GLN A 246 -2.67 -10.60 5.68
N GLY A 247 -2.78 -11.83 5.18
CA GLY A 247 -2.25 -13.03 5.85
C GLY A 247 -0.72 -13.09 5.89
N ASP A 248 -0.03 -12.28 5.09
CA ASP A 248 1.43 -12.19 5.06
C ASP A 248 1.98 -11.19 6.10
N CYS A 249 1.12 -10.37 6.72
CA CYS A 249 1.54 -9.34 7.67
C CYS A 249 2.11 -9.95 8.96
N THR A 250 3.26 -9.43 9.40
CA THR A 250 3.89 -9.83 10.67
C THR A 250 3.23 -9.23 11.90
N GLN A 251 2.48 -8.13 11.71
CA GLN A 251 1.73 -7.45 12.77
C GLN A 251 0.26 -7.31 12.41
N ARG A 252 -0.61 -7.65 13.35
CA ARG A 252 -2.05 -7.58 13.15
C ARG A 252 -2.48 -6.15 12.85
N HIS A 253 -3.24 -5.97 11.76
CA HIS A 253 -3.77 -4.69 11.30
C HIS A 253 -2.71 -3.60 11.02
N GLN A 254 -1.47 -3.99 10.72
CA GLN A 254 -0.38 -3.06 10.41
C GLN A 254 0.45 -3.59 9.23
N LYS A 255 0.89 -2.66 8.39
CA LYS A 255 1.84 -2.94 7.31
C LYS A 255 3.26 -2.60 7.77
N GLY A 256 4.22 -3.39 7.31
CA GLY A 256 5.63 -3.25 7.68
C GLY A 256 6.55 -3.56 6.52
N LEU A 257 7.65 -2.81 6.39
CA LEU A 257 8.65 -3.07 5.35
C LEU A 257 9.55 -4.28 5.69
N ASP A 258 9.34 -4.94 6.83
CA ASP A 258 10.09 -6.10 7.29
C ASP A 258 9.97 -7.30 6.35
N ILE A 259 8.86 -7.44 5.64
CA ILE A 259 8.63 -8.49 4.62
C ILE A 259 8.85 -8.00 3.17
N VAL A 260 9.29 -6.75 2.98
CA VAL A 260 9.67 -6.21 1.66
C VAL A 260 11.17 -6.40 1.48
N LEU A 261 11.59 -7.05 0.38
CA LEU A 261 13.02 -7.31 0.10
C LEU A 261 13.78 -6.06 -0.39
N GLY A 262 13.11 -4.93 -0.51
CA GLY A 262 13.75 -3.64 -0.76
C GLY A 262 14.37 -3.02 0.49
N GLN A 263 15.53 -2.38 0.33
CA GLN A 263 16.15 -1.61 1.40
C GLN A 263 15.31 -0.35 1.68
N GLU A 264 14.94 -0.13 2.94
CA GLU A 264 14.00 0.93 3.35
C GLU A 264 14.39 2.35 2.87
N SER A 265 15.70 2.65 2.79
CA SER A 265 16.20 3.93 2.27
C SER A 265 15.94 4.15 0.77
N ALA A 266 15.46 3.13 0.06
CA ALA A 266 15.13 3.15 -1.36
C ALA A 266 13.66 2.76 -1.64
N VAL A 267 12.81 2.69 -0.61
CA VAL A 267 11.39 2.31 -0.73
C VAL A 267 10.48 3.53 -0.55
N LEU A 268 9.57 3.74 -1.49
CA LEU A 268 8.41 4.63 -1.35
C LEU A 268 7.13 3.81 -1.19
N ILE A 269 6.16 4.36 -0.47
CA ILE A 269 4.86 3.74 -0.22
C ILE A 269 3.78 4.67 -0.73
N LEU A 270 2.82 4.16 -1.51
CA LEU A 270 1.61 4.87 -1.89
C LEU A 270 0.40 4.19 -1.25
N ASP A 271 -0.27 4.89 -0.35
CA ASP A 271 -1.36 4.35 0.46
C ASP A 271 -2.30 5.50 0.90
N ASP A 272 -3.60 5.23 0.98
CA ASP A 272 -4.62 6.17 1.46
C ASP A 272 -4.68 6.25 3.00
N THR A 273 -4.03 5.31 3.70
CA THR A 273 -4.20 5.07 5.12
C THR A 273 -2.87 5.16 5.89
N GLU A 274 -2.57 6.32 6.48
CA GLU A 274 -1.37 6.50 7.31
C GLU A 274 -1.32 5.55 8.54
N ALA A 275 -2.47 5.24 9.13
CA ALA A 275 -2.55 4.53 10.40
C ALA A 275 -1.99 3.10 10.37
N VAL A 276 -1.98 2.45 9.19
CA VAL A 276 -1.42 1.10 9.03
C VAL A 276 0.12 1.11 8.93
N TRP A 277 0.74 2.26 8.64
CA TRP A 277 2.19 2.44 8.43
C TRP A 277 2.88 3.12 9.61
N LYS A 278 2.64 2.67 10.84
CA LYS A 278 3.11 3.36 12.06
C LYS A 278 4.62 3.61 12.12
N LYS A 279 5.42 2.67 11.62
CA LYS A 279 6.90 2.71 11.65
C LYS A 279 7.52 3.38 10.43
N HIS A 280 6.81 3.46 9.30
CA HIS A 280 7.37 3.83 8.00
C HIS A 280 6.67 5.06 7.40
N LYS A 281 6.18 5.96 8.25
CA LYS A 281 5.47 7.19 7.82
C LYS A 281 6.33 8.10 6.95
N ASP A 282 7.64 8.08 7.17
CA ASP A 282 8.58 8.89 6.40
C ASP A 282 8.77 8.38 4.97
N ASN A 283 8.35 7.16 4.65
CA ASN A 283 8.34 6.58 3.30
C ASN A 283 6.99 6.79 2.58
N LEU A 284 5.96 7.25 3.31
CA LEU A 284 4.58 7.28 2.84
C LEU A 284 4.26 8.54 2.03
N ILE A 285 3.82 8.33 0.80
CA ILE A 285 3.05 9.26 -0.01
C ILE A 285 1.58 9.02 0.30
N LEU A 286 1.04 9.80 1.25
CA LEU A 286 -0.37 9.76 1.58
C LEU A 286 -1.17 10.43 0.46
N MET A 287 -2.23 9.78 -0.02
CA MET A 287 -3.09 10.32 -1.09
C MET A 287 -4.56 10.30 -0.71
N GLU A 288 -5.38 11.03 -1.48
CA GLU A 288 -6.83 11.04 -1.30
C GLU A 288 -7.45 9.68 -1.63
N ARG A 289 -8.40 9.25 -0.79
CA ARG A 289 -9.18 8.04 -0.98
C ARG A 289 -10.01 8.08 -2.25
N TYR A 290 -9.97 7.01 -3.02
CA TYR A 290 -10.85 6.81 -4.16
C TYR A 290 -12.19 6.24 -3.71
N HIS A 291 -13.23 7.08 -3.78
CA HIS A 291 -14.61 6.73 -3.43
C HIS A 291 -15.49 6.69 -4.67
N PHE A 292 -15.34 5.63 -5.48
CA PHE A 292 -16.17 5.47 -6.66
C PHE A 292 -17.60 5.06 -6.29
N PHE A 293 -17.75 4.01 -5.47
CA PHE A 293 -19.03 3.46 -5.04
C PHE A 293 -19.59 4.14 -3.80
N ALA A 294 -20.92 4.23 -3.72
CA ALA A 294 -21.64 4.83 -2.59
C ALA A 294 -21.41 4.10 -1.26
N SER A 295 -21.26 2.77 -1.31
CA SER A 295 -20.98 1.93 -0.15
C SER A 295 -19.72 2.38 0.60
N SER A 296 -18.66 2.71 -0.16
CA SER A 296 -17.42 3.22 0.42
C SER A 296 -17.62 4.59 1.09
N SER A 297 -18.32 5.52 0.43
CA SER A 297 -18.54 6.86 0.99
C SER A 297 -19.29 6.80 2.33
N LYS A 298 -20.32 5.93 2.42
CA LYS A 298 -21.10 5.71 3.64
C LYS A 298 -20.28 5.09 4.77
N HIS A 299 -19.39 4.14 4.46
CA HIS A 299 -18.53 3.50 5.45
C HIS A 299 -17.62 4.50 6.18
N PHE A 300 -17.17 5.54 5.47
CA PHE A 300 -16.36 6.62 6.03
C PHE A 300 -17.18 7.81 6.56
N GLY A 301 -18.51 7.69 6.61
CA GLY A 301 -19.40 8.72 7.18
C GLY A 301 -19.59 9.96 6.30
N PHE A 302 -19.32 9.86 5.00
CA PHE A 302 -19.56 10.97 4.08
C PHE A 302 -21.04 11.03 3.67
N ASN A 303 -21.64 12.22 3.78
CA ASN A 303 -23.04 12.48 3.41
C ASN A 303 -23.20 12.99 1.96
N CYS A 304 -22.14 12.95 1.16
CA CYS A 304 -22.17 13.37 -0.25
C CYS A 304 -22.42 12.18 -1.17
N LYS A 305 -22.96 12.46 -2.36
CA LYS A 305 -23.05 11.47 -3.43
C LYS A 305 -21.65 11.03 -3.86
N SER A 306 -21.51 9.73 -4.11
CA SER A 306 -20.31 9.12 -4.67
C SER A 306 -20.12 9.44 -6.16
N LEU A 307 -18.94 9.13 -6.71
CA LEU A 307 -18.65 9.37 -8.12
C LEU A 307 -19.60 8.60 -9.05
N SER A 308 -19.95 7.36 -8.70
CA SER A 308 -20.91 6.53 -9.42
C SER A 308 -22.32 7.14 -9.42
N GLU A 309 -22.82 7.61 -8.28
CA GLU A 309 -24.12 8.29 -8.16
C GLU A 309 -24.16 9.61 -8.94
N LEU A 310 -23.02 10.30 -9.03
CA LEU A 310 -22.84 11.52 -9.83
C LEU A 310 -22.59 11.24 -11.32
N ARG A 311 -22.40 9.97 -11.71
CA ARG A 311 -22.03 9.56 -13.08
C ARG A 311 -20.79 10.30 -13.60
N SER A 312 -19.81 10.46 -12.71
CA SER A 312 -18.54 11.14 -12.98
C SER A 312 -17.37 10.28 -12.49
N ASP A 313 -16.14 10.69 -12.76
CA ASP A 313 -14.93 10.04 -12.25
C ASP A 313 -13.79 11.07 -12.16
N GLU A 314 -12.65 10.67 -11.60
CA GLU A 314 -11.43 11.51 -11.59
C GLU A 314 -10.90 11.78 -13.00
N SER A 315 -10.18 12.89 -13.16
CA SER A 315 -9.54 13.25 -14.43
C SER A 315 -8.35 12.33 -14.74
N GLU A 316 -8.23 11.91 -16.00
CA GLU A 316 -7.05 11.18 -16.49
C GLU A 316 -5.76 12.04 -16.49
N SER A 317 -5.86 13.36 -16.70
CA SER A 317 -4.70 14.25 -16.78
C SER A 317 -4.31 14.88 -15.44
N ASP A 318 -5.31 15.13 -14.60
CA ASP A 318 -5.18 15.94 -13.39
C ASP A 318 -5.74 15.27 -12.13
N GLY A 319 -6.16 14.01 -12.24
CA GLY A 319 -6.60 13.20 -11.11
C GLY A 319 -5.46 12.82 -10.17
N ALA A 320 -5.80 12.03 -9.15
CA ALA A 320 -4.86 11.77 -8.06
C ALA A 320 -3.63 10.97 -8.53
N LEU A 321 -3.81 9.91 -9.32
CA LEU A 321 -2.68 9.11 -9.83
C LEU A 321 -1.77 9.87 -10.79
N ALA A 322 -2.34 10.73 -11.65
CA ALA A 322 -1.55 11.59 -12.52
C ALA A 322 -0.72 12.60 -11.72
N THR A 323 -1.27 13.09 -10.60
CA THR A 323 -0.56 13.98 -9.67
C THR A 323 0.54 13.27 -8.92
N VAL A 324 0.27 12.09 -8.37
CA VAL A 324 1.28 11.26 -7.69
C VAL A 324 2.40 10.84 -8.64
N LEU A 325 2.12 10.53 -9.92
CA LEU A 325 3.17 10.21 -10.88
C LEU A 325 4.17 11.38 -11.04
N ARG A 326 3.69 12.62 -11.08
CA ARG A 326 4.56 13.82 -11.12
C ARG A 326 5.43 13.94 -9.87
N VAL A 327 4.86 13.63 -8.70
CA VAL A 327 5.60 13.57 -7.43
C VAL A 327 6.69 12.50 -7.49
N LEU A 328 6.37 11.28 -7.93
CA LEU A 328 7.33 10.18 -8.07
C LEU A 328 8.47 10.53 -9.04
N LEU A 329 8.15 11.14 -10.19
CA LEU A 329 9.14 11.63 -11.15
C LEU A 329 10.08 12.68 -10.53
N ARG A 330 9.53 13.61 -9.76
CA ARG A 330 10.32 14.65 -9.06
C ARG A 330 11.24 14.04 -8.00
N ILE A 331 10.72 13.12 -7.18
CA ILE A 331 11.52 12.42 -6.15
C ILE A 331 12.64 11.62 -6.80
N HIS A 332 12.34 10.86 -7.85
CA HIS A 332 13.31 10.08 -8.60
C HIS A 332 14.42 10.98 -9.17
N SER A 333 14.05 12.09 -9.80
CA SER A 333 15.00 13.07 -10.33
C SER A 333 15.91 13.66 -9.25
N LEU A 334 15.39 13.94 -8.05
CA LEU A 334 16.19 14.45 -6.93
C LEU A 334 17.12 13.38 -6.34
N PHE A 335 16.64 12.14 -6.28
CA PHE A 335 17.41 11.02 -5.74
C PHE A 335 18.59 10.66 -6.66
N PHE A 336 18.39 10.66 -7.98
CA PHE A 336 19.42 10.33 -8.98
C PHE A 336 20.12 11.55 -9.60
N ASP A 337 20.02 12.72 -8.96
CA ASP A 337 20.68 13.94 -9.45
C ASP A 337 22.20 13.72 -9.57
N PRO A 338 22.80 13.87 -10.77
CA PRO A 338 24.24 13.75 -10.97
C PRO A 338 25.04 14.94 -10.39
N GLY A 339 24.39 16.04 -10.03
CA GLY A 339 25.03 17.22 -9.44
C GLY A 339 25.37 17.08 -7.95
N ARG A 340 24.90 16.01 -7.29
CA ARG A 340 25.21 15.73 -5.88
C ARG A 340 26.55 15.00 -5.74
N ASP A 341 27.37 15.47 -4.80
CA ASP A 341 28.71 14.95 -4.49
C ASP A 341 28.70 13.74 -3.53
N ASP A 342 27.52 13.21 -3.19
CA ASP A 342 27.37 12.06 -2.31
C ASP A 342 27.22 10.74 -3.08
N ASN A 343 27.69 9.66 -2.46
CA ASN A 343 27.59 8.31 -2.99
C ASN A 343 26.11 7.86 -3.01
N LEU A 344 25.69 7.27 -4.13
CA LEU A 344 24.31 6.85 -4.38
C LEU A 344 23.82 5.80 -3.37
N LEU A 345 24.71 4.94 -2.86
CA LEU A 345 24.37 3.93 -1.85
C LEU A 345 24.05 4.52 -0.48
N ASP A 346 24.54 5.72 -0.20
CA ASP A 346 24.34 6.42 1.09
C ASP A 346 23.11 7.36 1.03
N ARG A 347 22.46 7.48 -0.13
CA ARG A 347 21.27 8.32 -0.30
C ARG A 347 20.04 7.65 0.29
N ASP A 348 19.14 8.51 0.80
CA ASP A 348 17.88 8.10 1.39
C ASP A 348 16.71 8.80 0.68
N VAL A 349 15.83 8.02 0.06
CA VAL A 349 14.68 8.50 -0.70
C VAL A 349 13.72 9.32 0.16
N ARG A 350 13.69 9.09 1.48
CA ARG A 350 12.86 9.86 2.42
C ARG A 350 13.27 11.33 2.47
N GLN A 351 14.56 11.64 2.24
CA GLN A 351 15.02 13.02 2.17
C GLN A 351 14.50 13.71 0.90
N ALA A 352 14.51 13.02 -0.24
CA ALA A 352 13.95 13.52 -1.49
C ALA A 352 12.43 13.71 -1.37
N LEU A 353 11.71 12.72 -0.81
CA LEU A 353 10.28 12.81 -0.51
C LEU A 353 9.95 14.01 0.38
N ARG A 354 10.72 14.22 1.46
CA ARG A 354 10.55 15.38 2.34
C ARG A 354 10.74 16.69 1.60
N THR A 355 11.78 16.78 0.77
CA THR A 355 12.06 17.98 -0.06
C THR A 355 10.88 18.31 -0.96
N VAL A 356 10.36 17.32 -1.70
CA VAL A 356 9.19 17.51 -2.58
C VAL A 356 7.94 17.89 -1.78
N ARG A 357 7.77 17.35 -0.57
CA ARG A 357 6.66 17.73 0.30
C ARG A 357 6.76 19.19 0.75
N GLU A 358 7.95 19.63 1.15
CA GLU A 358 8.22 21.01 1.59
C GLU A 358 8.04 22.03 0.45
N GLU A 359 8.24 21.63 -0.81
CA GLU A 359 7.99 22.49 -1.98
C GLU A 359 6.51 22.91 -2.12
N VAL A 360 5.55 22.17 -1.51
CA VAL A 360 4.11 22.36 -1.73
C VAL A 360 3.62 23.73 -1.24
N LEU A 361 3.92 24.11 0.00
CA LEU A 361 3.54 25.38 0.63
C LEU A 361 4.75 26.25 0.97
N MET A 362 5.90 26.00 0.32
CA MET A 362 7.09 26.83 0.46
C MET A 362 6.77 28.31 0.24
N GLY A 363 7.21 29.16 1.17
CA GLY A 363 6.97 30.61 1.14
C GLY A 363 5.61 31.05 1.72
N CYS A 364 4.75 30.12 2.12
CA CYS A 364 3.52 30.45 2.85
C CYS A 364 3.81 30.65 4.34
N LYS A 365 3.47 31.82 4.88
CA LYS A 365 3.34 32.03 6.32
C LYS A 365 1.88 32.01 6.74
N VAL A 366 1.53 31.11 7.65
CA VAL A 366 0.15 30.69 7.97
C VAL A 366 -0.17 30.99 9.44
N VAL A 367 -1.35 31.56 9.69
CA VAL A 367 -1.89 31.79 11.04
C VAL A 367 -3.27 31.15 11.17
N PHE A 368 -3.52 30.45 12.27
CA PHE A 368 -4.80 29.80 12.54
C PHE A 368 -5.72 30.70 13.39
N SER A 369 -7.03 30.66 13.10
CA SER A 369 -8.08 31.36 13.84
C SER A 369 -9.31 30.48 14.04
N ARG A 370 -9.68 30.20 15.31
CA ARG A 370 -10.79 29.31 15.71
C ARG A 370 -10.71 27.87 15.18
N VAL A 371 -9.51 27.40 14.82
CA VAL A 371 -9.28 26.01 14.41
C VAL A 371 -9.04 25.09 15.60
N PHE A 372 -8.45 25.61 16.68
CA PHE A 372 -8.25 24.90 17.94
C PHE A 372 -8.46 25.85 19.13
N PRO A 373 -8.74 25.32 20.34
CA PRO A 373 -8.97 26.13 21.53
C PRO A 373 -7.76 27.02 21.87
N THR A 374 -8.00 28.20 22.43
CA THR A 374 -6.94 29.17 22.79
C THR A 374 -5.91 28.61 23.77
N ASN A 375 -6.33 27.71 24.67
CA ASN A 375 -5.45 27.09 25.66
C ASN A 375 -4.75 25.82 25.15
N PHE A 376 -4.91 25.49 23.87
CA PHE A 376 -4.29 24.32 23.25
C PHE A 376 -2.89 24.68 22.73
N GLN A 377 -1.92 23.77 22.88
CA GLN A 377 -0.59 23.96 22.30
C GLN A 377 -0.67 23.81 20.77
N ALA A 378 -0.69 24.94 20.06
CA ALA A 378 -0.93 25.01 18.62
C ALA A 378 -0.01 24.09 17.80
N GLU A 379 1.26 23.98 18.19
CA GLU A 379 2.27 23.17 17.51
C GLU A 379 1.98 21.66 17.59
N GLN A 380 1.17 21.24 18.56
CA GLN A 380 0.74 19.84 18.66
C GLN A 380 -0.43 19.51 17.74
N HIS A 381 -1.13 20.53 17.21
CA HIS A 381 -2.31 20.36 16.38
C HIS A 381 -1.97 19.69 15.05
N HIS A 382 -2.83 18.79 14.58
CA HIS A 382 -2.60 18.03 13.37
C HIS A 382 -2.41 18.91 12.12
N LEU A 383 -3.31 19.89 11.90
CA LEU A 383 -3.20 20.81 10.76
C LEU A 383 -1.95 21.71 10.82
N TRP A 384 -1.47 22.04 12.02
CA TRP A 384 -0.22 22.79 12.18
C TRP A 384 0.96 21.95 11.69
N LYS A 385 1.01 20.68 12.12
CA LYS A 385 2.05 19.73 11.70
C LYS A 385 2.01 19.48 10.19
N ILE A 386 0.83 19.30 9.59
CA ILE A 386 0.70 19.15 8.14
C ILE A 386 1.22 20.40 7.42
N ALA A 387 0.79 21.60 7.83
CA ALA A 387 1.23 22.83 7.18
C ALA A 387 2.76 22.97 7.21
N MET A 388 3.40 22.67 8.36
CA MET A 388 4.87 22.68 8.47
C MET A 388 5.53 21.60 7.60
N GLN A 389 4.99 20.39 7.54
CA GLN A 389 5.50 19.32 6.69
C GLN A 389 5.42 19.67 5.20
N LEU A 390 4.42 20.47 4.81
CA LEU A 390 4.28 21.01 3.46
C LEU A 390 5.18 22.23 3.20
N GLY A 391 6.05 22.62 4.14
CA GLY A 391 7.00 23.73 3.99
C GLY A 391 6.46 25.12 4.32
N ALA A 392 5.26 25.21 4.91
CA ALA A 392 4.75 26.48 5.42
C ALA A 392 5.41 26.86 6.76
N THR A 393 5.53 28.17 7.01
CA THR A 393 5.89 28.70 8.33
C THR A 393 4.63 29.03 9.11
N CYS A 394 4.42 28.38 10.25
CA CYS A 394 3.26 28.66 11.11
C CYS A 394 3.60 29.70 12.18
N SER A 395 2.65 30.60 12.47
CA SER A 395 2.77 31.64 13.50
C SER A 395 1.48 31.77 14.30
N MET A 396 1.60 32.18 15.57
CA MET A 396 0.45 32.53 16.41
C MET A 396 0.03 33.98 16.23
N GLU A 397 0.98 34.84 15.88
CA GLU A 397 0.82 36.29 15.77
C GLU A 397 0.71 36.73 14.31
N LEU A 398 -0.04 37.81 14.11
CA LEU A 398 -0.17 38.47 12.82
C LEU A 398 0.95 39.49 12.66
N ASP A 399 1.57 39.48 11.48
CA ASP A 399 2.50 40.50 11.04
C ASP A 399 2.40 40.66 9.51
N SER A 400 3.14 41.62 8.94
CA SER A 400 3.09 41.93 7.52
C SER A 400 3.55 40.77 6.61
N SER A 401 4.34 39.82 7.14
CA SER A 401 4.84 38.65 6.41
C SER A 401 3.81 37.51 6.33
N VAL A 402 2.72 37.57 7.11
CA VAL A 402 1.63 36.59 7.00
C VAL A 402 1.01 36.64 5.61
N THR A 403 0.80 35.45 5.04
CA THR A 403 0.23 35.25 3.70
C THR A 403 -1.19 34.69 3.76
N HIS A 404 -1.45 33.79 4.72
CA HIS A 404 -2.72 33.08 4.85
C HIS A 404 -3.23 33.11 6.29
N VAL A 405 -4.52 33.33 6.45
CA VAL A 405 -5.27 33.08 7.67
C VAL A 405 -6.19 31.89 7.44
N ILE A 406 -6.00 30.84 8.23
CA ILE A 406 -6.80 29.61 8.20
C ILE A 406 -7.89 29.73 9.24
N SER A 407 -9.15 29.74 8.82
CA SER A 407 -10.26 29.91 9.75
C SER A 407 -11.53 29.17 9.35
N LEU A 408 -12.31 28.81 10.37
CA LEU A 408 -13.67 28.32 10.21
C LEU A 408 -14.70 29.47 10.19
N ASP A 409 -14.29 30.69 10.52
CA ASP A 409 -15.20 31.82 10.68
C ASP A 409 -14.59 33.13 10.15
N ALA A 410 -15.29 33.78 9.23
CA ALA A 410 -14.89 35.07 8.68
C ALA A 410 -15.00 36.24 9.68
N GLY A 411 -15.74 36.05 10.79
CA GLY A 411 -16.02 37.08 11.79
C GLY A 411 -14.96 37.26 12.89
N THR A 412 -13.81 36.60 12.82
CA THR A 412 -12.73 36.79 13.81
C THR A 412 -11.89 38.03 13.51
N ASP A 413 -11.21 38.60 14.52
CA ASP A 413 -10.28 39.72 14.31
C ASP A 413 -9.19 39.36 13.29
N LYS A 414 -8.66 38.13 13.36
CA LYS A 414 -7.66 37.64 12.40
C LYS A 414 -8.21 37.52 10.98
N SER A 415 -9.45 37.07 10.84
CA SER A 415 -10.13 36.95 9.54
C SER A 415 -10.40 38.33 8.93
N ARG A 416 -10.90 39.28 9.74
CA ARG A 416 -11.10 40.68 9.31
C ARG A 416 -9.79 41.34 8.90
N TRP A 417 -8.72 41.13 9.67
CA TRP A 417 -7.39 41.63 9.35
C TRP A 417 -6.91 41.09 8.00
N ALA A 418 -7.08 39.80 7.72
CA ALA A 418 -6.68 39.21 6.45
C ALA A 418 -7.38 39.89 5.26
N VAL A 419 -8.69 40.13 5.37
CA VAL A 419 -9.46 40.82 4.32
C VAL A 419 -8.99 42.27 4.15
N GLN A 420 -8.77 42.99 5.25
CA GLN A 420 -8.30 44.38 5.23
C GLN A 420 -6.92 44.52 4.58
N GLU A 421 -5.99 43.64 4.93
CA GLU A 421 -4.60 43.62 4.43
C GLU A 421 -4.46 42.85 3.10
N LYS A 422 -5.57 42.45 2.48
CA LYS A 422 -5.63 41.69 1.21
C LYS A 422 -4.79 40.41 1.24
N LYS A 423 -4.79 39.72 2.38
CA LYS A 423 -4.20 38.38 2.58
C LYS A 423 -5.26 37.30 2.29
N PHE A 424 -4.81 36.08 2.08
CA PHE A 424 -5.73 34.97 1.82
C PHE A 424 -6.43 34.54 3.11
N LEU A 425 -7.76 34.46 3.07
CA LEU A 425 -8.60 33.90 4.12
C LEU A 425 -9.21 32.60 3.59
N VAL A 426 -8.74 31.46 4.10
CA VAL A 426 -9.11 30.13 3.57
C VAL A 426 -9.56 29.17 4.67
N HIS A 427 -10.42 28.24 4.28
CA HIS A 427 -10.90 27.17 5.15
C HIS A 427 -9.77 26.14 5.42
N PRO A 428 -9.72 25.48 6.61
CA PRO A 428 -8.77 24.41 6.92
C PRO A 428 -8.58 23.33 5.84
N ARG A 429 -9.66 23.02 5.13
CA ARG A 429 -9.68 22.08 3.99
C ARG A 429 -8.69 22.43 2.87
N TRP A 430 -8.24 23.68 2.76
CA TRP A 430 -7.19 24.07 1.83
C TRP A 430 -5.85 23.39 2.14
N ILE A 431 -5.48 23.29 3.41
CA ILE A 431 -4.26 22.57 3.86
C ILE A 431 -4.42 21.08 3.58
N GLU A 432 -5.57 20.51 3.94
CA GLU A 432 -5.86 19.08 3.75
C GLU A 432 -5.82 18.70 2.27
N ALA A 433 -6.49 19.47 1.41
CA ALA A 433 -6.49 19.24 -0.03
C ALA A 433 -5.08 19.42 -0.62
N SER A 434 -4.32 20.42 -0.16
CA SER A 434 -2.92 20.58 -0.60
C SER A 434 -2.02 19.42 -0.18
N ASN A 435 -2.29 18.81 0.98
CA ASN A 435 -1.59 17.63 1.46
C ASN A 435 -1.89 16.39 0.59
N TYR A 436 -3.17 16.09 0.36
CA TYR A 436 -3.55 14.89 -0.40
C TYR A 436 -3.24 14.99 -1.90
N LEU A 437 -3.33 16.20 -2.47
CA LEU A 437 -3.07 16.45 -3.89
C LEU A 437 -1.62 16.88 -4.16
N TRP A 438 -0.75 16.91 -3.14
CA TRP A 438 0.69 17.20 -3.29
C TRP A 438 1.00 18.47 -4.10
N LYS A 439 0.13 19.48 -3.97
CA LYS A 439 0.20 20.73 -4.73
C LYS A 439 -0.57 21.81 -3.98
N ARG A 440 -0.03 23.03 -3.92
CA ARG A 440 -0.76 24.19 -3.42
C ARG A 440 -2.07 24.36 -4.18
N GLN A 441 -3.18 24.23 -3.47
CA GLN A 441 -4.48 24.38 -4.07
C GLN A 441 -4.83 25.87 -4.27
N PRO A 442 -5.63 26.22 -5.29
CA PRO A 442 -6.11 27.58 -5.46
C PRO A 442 -6.95 28.01 -4.24
N GLU A 443 -6.61 29.15 -3.65
CA GLU A 443 -7.23 29.63 -2.41
C GLU A 443 -8.73 29.91 -2.59
N GLU A 444 -9.14 30.34 -3.78
CA GLU A 444 -10.53 30.64 -4.15
C GLU A 444 -11.49 29.45 -4.04
N ASN A 445 -10.97 28.22 -4.09
CA ASN A 445 -11.76 27.00 -3.96
C ASN A 445 -12.12 26.68 -2.50
N PHE A 446 -11.54 27.40 -1.53
CA PHE A 446 -11.70 27.14 -0.10
C PHE A 446 -12.14 28.40 0.67
N PRO A 447 -13.24 29.06 0.28
CA PRO A 447 -13.70 30.26 0.95
C PRO A 447 -14.15 29.96 2.38
N VAL A 448 -13.97 30.92 3.27
CA VAL A 448 -14.54 30.87 4.63
C VAL A 448 -15.92 31.51 4.61
N ALA A 449 -16.95 30.73 4.94
CA ALA A 449 -18.31 31.24 5.00
C ALA A 449 -18.45 32.30 6.11
N SER A 450 -19.21 33.37 5.81
CA SER A 450 -19.63 34.33 6.85
C SER A 450 -20.87 33.78 7.56
N THR A 451 -20.77 33.57 8.87
CA THR A 451 -21.85 33.08 9.74
C THR A 451 -23.14 33.92 9.65
N VAL A 452 -23.06 35.15 9.16
CA VAL A 452 -24.21 36.05 8.93
C VAL A 452 -25.17 35.53 7.85
N ALA A 453 -24.70 34.75 6.87
CA ALA A 453 -25.54 34.27 5.76
C ALA A 453 -26.41 33.04 6.10
N LEU A 454 -26.13 32.33 7.19
CA LEU A 454 -26.89 31.13 7.57
C LEU A 454 -28.16 31.45 8.38
N LEU A 455 -28.32 32.67 8.88
CA LEU A 455 -29.54 33.10 9.59
C LEU A 455 -30.62 33.65 8.65
N ASP A 456 -30.29 34.03 7.42
CA ASP A 456 -31.25 34.56 6.44
C ASP A 456 -32.00 33.47 5.65
N TYR A 457 -31.58 32.19 5.76
CA TYR A 457 -32.26 31.05 5.12
C TYR A 457 -33.22 30.28 6.05
N SER A 458 -33.34 30.66 7.33
CA SER A 458 -34.34 30.09 8.27
C SER A 458 -35.61 30.95 8.42
N LEU A 459 -35.74 32.03 7.66
CA LEU A 459 -36.94 32.86 7.61
C LEU A 459 -37.29 33.16 6.14
N LYS A 460 -37.74 32.14 5.41
CA LYS A 460 -38.62 32.28 4.24
C LYS A 460 -39.34 30.99 3.93
#